data_AF-A0A8T7DGK8-F1
#
_entry.id   AF-A0A8T7DGK8-F1
#
_cell.length_a   1.000
_cell.length_b   1.000
_cell.length_c   1.000
_cell.angle_alpha   90.00
_cell.angle_beta   90.00
_cell.angle_gamma   90.00
#
_symmetry.space_group_name_H-M   'P 1'
#
loop_
_entity.id
_entity.type
_entity.pdbx_description
1 polymer ?
#
loop_
_entity_poly.entity_id
_entity_poly.type
_entity_poly.pdbx_seq_one_letter_code
_entity_poly.pdbx_strand_id
1 'polypeptide(L)'
;LHEAEGVGCVSCHYIHQPNDVTERTTQSKVCYKCHKDIRAATYRAYTHPIRENKVICSDCHSAHGSAGPSSLKQYSINENCYACHADKRGPFLWEHNPASEDCTLCHRVHGSNHMALLNKPGPQLCQQCHAAESAGGGRTHISSFLDFDRSNPRQMRFVAARNCANCHIKVHGSNHPSGAALQR
;
A
#
# COMPACT_ATOMS: atom_id res chain seq x y z
N LEU A 1 -9.43 -0.80 20.71
CA LEU A 1 -10.41 0.02 19.94
C LEU A 1 -10.81 1.18 20.85
N HIS A 2 -10.97 2.43 20.40
CA HIS A 2 -10.89 3.63 21.28
C HIS A 2 -11.67 3.53 22.61
N GLU A 3 -12.89 2.99 22.59
CA GLU A 3 -13.66 2.72 23.82
C GLU A 3 -12.97 1.74 24.79
N ALA A 4 -12.42 0.64 24.27
CA ALA A 4 -11.65 -0.33 25.06
C ALA A 4 -10.35 0.25 25.64
N GLU A 5 -9.86 1.37 25.09
CA GLU A 5 -8.72 2.13 25.63
C GLU A 5 -9.18 3.26 26.58
N GLY A 6 -10.45 3.32 26.96
CA GLY A 6 -11.02 4.33 27.85
C GLY A 6 -11.12 5.73 27.24
N VAL A 7 -11.11 5.85 25.91
CA VAL A 7 -11.23 7.14 25.22
C VAL A 7 -12.71 7.54 25.14
N GLY A 8 -13.14 8.41 26.05
CA GLY A 8 -14.52 8.92 26.06
C GLY A 8 -14.85 9.81 24.86
N CYS A 9 -16.13 9.88 24.49
CA CYS A 9 -16.63 10.57 23.28
C CYS A 9 -16.16 12.04 23.18
N VAL A 10 -16.14 12.74 24.32
CA VAL A 10 -15.74 14.15 24.43
C VAL A 10 -14.23 14.39 24.21
N SER A 11 -13.44 13.33 24.09
CA SER A 11 -12.03 13.41 23.72
C SER A 11 -11.83 13.71 22.23
N CYS A 12 -12.85 13.44 21.41
CA CYS A 12 -12.86 13.74 19.98
C CYS A 12 -13.95 14.74 19.59
N HIS A 13 -15.11 14.69 20.26
CA HIS A 13 -16.27 15.51 19.94
C HIS A 13 -16.45 16.72 20.87
N TYR A 14 -16.78 17.88 20.31
CA TYR A 14 -17.00 19.12 21.05
C TYR A 14 -18.36 19.75 20.68
N ILE A 15 -19.24 19.90 21.67
CA ILE A 15 -20.63 20.37 21.46
C ILE A 15 -20.73 21.92 21.42
N HIS A 16 -19.77 22.62 22.02
CA HIS A 16 -19.75 24.09 22.12
C HIS A 16 -18.53 24.75 21.46
N GLN A 17 -17.83 24.03 20.56
CA GLN A 17 -16.73 24.62 19.77
C GLN A 17 -16.84 24.22 18.30
N PRO A 18 -16.65 25.17 17.35
CA PRO A 18 -16.50 24.82 15.94
C PRO A 18 -15.16 24.11 15.70
N ASN A 19 -15.10 23.24 14.67
CA ASN A 19 -13.91 22.46 14.23
C ASN A 19 -13.59 21.17 15.03
N ASP A 20 -14.61 20.34 15.18
CA ASP A 20 -14.60 18.99 15.75
C ASP A 20 -13.96 17.95 14.77
N VAL A 21 -13.76 16.70 15.21
CA VAL A 21 -13.31 15.55 14.39
C VAL A 21 -14.22 15.23 13.17
N THR A 22 -15.45 15.74 13.18
CA THR A 22 -16.47 15.64 12.12
C THR A 22 -16.12 16.48 10.89
N GLU A 23 -15.34 17.53 11.06
CA GLU A 23 -14.90 18.39 9.96
C GLU A 23 -13.70 17.77 9.24
N ARG A 24 -13.82 17.58 7.92
CA ARG A 24 -12.78 16.91 7.11
C ARG A 24 -11.43 17.62 7.22
N THR A 25 -11.41 18.95 7.32
CA THR A 25 -10.19 19.77 7.33
C THR A 25 -9.44 19.72 8.66
N THR A 26 -10.10 19.28 9.74
CA THR A 26 -9.53 19.25 11.10
C THR A 26 -9.46 17.85 11.70
N GLN A 27 -10.17 16.86 11.15
CA GLN A 27 -10.15 15.47 11.61
C GLN A 27 -8.73 14.94 11.84
N SER A 28 -7.85 15.05 10.84
CA SER A 28 -6.47 14.56 10.93
C SER A 28 -5.72 15.15 12.14
N LYS A 29 -5.98 16.43 12.46
CA LYS A 29 -5.34 17.11 13.62
C LYS A 29 -5.78 16.49 14.95
N VAL A 30 -7.05 16.07 15.08
CA VAL A 30 -7.56 15.39 16.27
C VAL A 30 -6.90 14.01 16.40
N CYS A 31 -6.91 13.22 15.32
CA CYS A 31 -6.32 11.88 15.30
C CYS A 31 -4.82 11.91 15.65
N TYR A 32 -4.09 12.90 15.13
CA TYR A 32 -2.65 13.08 15.36
C TYR A 32 -2.25 13.45 16.79
N LYS A 33 -3.20 13.84 17.66
CA LYS A 33 -2.89 14.06 19.09
C LYS A 33 -2.36 12.77 19.74
N CYS A 34 -2.92 11.63 19.35
CA CYS A 34 -2.55 10.31 19.85
C CYS A 34 -1.77 9.48 18.81
N HIS A 35 -2.18 9.47 17.55
CA HIS A 35 -1.57 8.66 16.47
C HIS A 35 -0.34 9.33 15.85
N LYS A 36 0.68 9.59 16.67
CA LYS A 36 1.90 10.32 16.30
C LYS A 36 2.73 9.61 15.23
N ASP A 37 2.75 8.28 15.24
CA ASP A 37 3.47 7.48 14.24
C ASP A 37 2.83 7.58 12.86
N ILE A 38 1.49 7.61 12.81
CA ILE A 38 0.75 7.83 11.57
C ILE A 38 0.97 9.25 11.08
N ARG A 39 0.93 10.24 11.99
CA ARG A 39 1.32 11.62 11.65
C ARG A 39 2.68 11.62 10.97
N ALA A 40 3.71 11.06 11.60
CA ALA A 40 5.05 10.99 11.03
C ALA A 40 5.09 10.26 9.67
N ALA A 41 4.34 9.18 9.51
CA ALA A 41 4.25 8.44 8.26
C ALA A 41 3.72 9.30 7.10
N THR A 42 2.71 10.14 7.34
CA THR A 42 2.15 11.03 6.30
C THR A 42 3.12 12.12 5.83
N TYR A 43 4.22 12.36 6.54
CA TYR A 43 5.27 13.27 6.11
C TYR A 43 6.37 12.59 5.28
N ARG A 44 6.29 11.27 5.04
CA ARG A 44 7.20 10.60 4.11
C ARG A 44 6.98 11.05 2.68
N ALA A 45 7.97 10.78 1.83
CA ALA A 45 8.02 11.24 0.45
C ALA A 45 6.77 10.87 -0.36
N TYR A 46 6.21 9.68 -0.12
CA TYR A 46 4.98 9.22 -0.75
C TYR A 46 3.96 8.89 0.33
N THR A 47 2.77 9.48 0.22
CA THR A 47 1.65 9.30 1.15
C THR A 47 0.35 9.38 0.34
N HIS A 48 -0.74 8.78 0.85
CA HIS A 48 -2.08 9.27 0.45
C HIS A 48 -2.20 10.76 0.80
N PRO A 49 -3.01 11.55 0.07
CA PRO A 49 -3.07 13.00 0.21
C PRO A 49 -3.86 13.45 1.46
N ILE A 50 -3.40 12.99 2.62
CA ILE A 50 -3.98 13.23 3.95
C ILE A 50 -3.63 14.62 4.45
N ARG A 51 -2.43 15.11 4.12
CA ARG A 51 -1.95 16.43 4.54
C ARG A 51 -2.71 17.56 3.83
N GLU A 52 -3.16 17.28 2.61
CA GLU A 52 -3.97 18.16 1.77
C GLU A 52 -5.48 18.00 2.06
N ASN A 53 -5.87 17.15 3.03
CA ASN A 53 -7.26 16.83 3.37
C ASN A 53 -8.11 16.29 2.20
N LYS A 54 -7.48 15.79 1.13
CA LYS A 54 -8.18 15.17 -0.01
C LYS A 54 -8.69 13.78 0.34
N VAL A 55 -7.93 13.08 1.17
CA VAL A 55 -8.33 11.84 1.86
C VAL A 55 -8.16 12.08 3.34
N ILE A 56 -9.06 11.56 4.18
CA ILE A 56 -8.98 11.69 5.63
C ILE A 56 -9.03 10.33 6.30
N CYS A 57 -8.72 10.27 7.60
CA CYS A 57 -8.66 9.03 8.35
C CYS A 57 -9.96 8.23 8.25
N SER A 58 -11.10 8.92 8.34
CA SER A 58 -12.42 8.32 8.23
C SER A 58 -12.80 7.89 6.83
N ASP A 59 -12.02 8.17 5.78
CA ASP A 59 -12.29 7.58 4.47
C ASP A 59 -11.95 6.08 4.46
N CYS A 60 -11.02 5.64 5.31
CA CYS A 60 -10.63 4.23 5.46
C CYS A 60 -11.05 3.62 6.80
N HIS A 61 -10.97 4.36 7.91
CA HIS A 61 -11.21 3.82 9.26
C HIS A 61 -12.56 4.24 9.84
N SER A 62 -13.10 3.41 10.73
CA SER A 62 -14.21 3.72 11.63
C SER A 62 -13.66 3.97 13.03
N ALA A 63 -13.72 5.22 13.50
CA ALA A 63 -13.20 5.58 14.83
C ALA A 63 -14.00 4.95 15.98
N HIS A 64 -15.29 4.66 15.75
CA HIS A 64 -16.16 3.96 16.70
C HIS A 64 -16.06 2.43 16.60
N GLY A 65 -15.18 1.94 15.72
CA GLY A 65 -14.94 0.53 15.49
C GLY A 65 -15.72 -0.03 14.32
N SER A 66 -15.25 -1.20 13.88
CA SER A 66 -15.84 -1.96 12.78
C SER A 66 -15.39 -3.43 12.89
N ALA A 67 -16.04 -4.30 12.11
CA ALA A 67 -15.63 -5.69 11.97
C ALA A 67 -14.37 -5.85 11.09
N GLY A 68 -13.96 -4.79 10.37
CA GLY A 68 -12.77 -4.80 9.54
C GLY A 68 -11.47 -4.79 10.35
N PRO A 69 -10.38 -5.37 9.82
CA PRO A 69 -9.09 -5.34 10.50
C PRO A 69 -8.63 -3.90 10.73
N SER A 70 -7.97 -3.62 11.85
CA SER A 70 -7.51 -2.27 12.22
C SER A 70 -8.61 -1.20 12.16
N SER A 71 -9.86 -1.58 12.46
CA SER A 71 -11.03 -0.69 12.40
C SER A 71 -11.27 -0.09 11.00
N LEU A 72 -10.96 -0.83 9.92
CA LEU A 72 -11.30 -0.41 8.56
C LEU A 72 -12.81 -0.44 8.31
N LYS A 73 -13.33 0.46 7.47
CA LYS A 73 -14.76 0.53 7.15
C LYS A 73 -15.29 -0.74 6.47
N GLN A 74 -14.48 -1.35 5.62
CA GLN A 74 -14.81 -2.60 4.93
C GLN A 74 -14.30 -3.81 5.71
N TYR A 75 -14.87 -4.98 5.41
CA TYR A 75 -14.57 -6.23 6.11
C TYR A 75 -13.16 -6.78 5.86
N SER A 76 -12.51 -6.37 4.76
CA SER A 76 -11.14 -6.75 4.44
C SER A 76 -10.32 -5.54 4.00
N ILE A 77 -8.99 -5.69 4.05
CA ILE A 77 -8.05 -4.67 3.57
C ILE A 77 -8.31 -4.36 2.10
N ASN A 78 -8.42 -5.40 1.26
CA ASN A 78 -8.59 -5.24 -0.19
C ASN A 78 -9.91 -4.56 -0.55
N GLU A 79 -11.03 -4.94 0.06
CA GLU A 79 -12.31 -4.27 -0.17
C GLU A 79 -12.25 -2.79 0.23
N ASN A 80 -11.51 -2.45 1.29
CA ASN A 80 -11.29 -1.05 1.67
C ASN A 80 -10.48 -0.30 0.61
N CYS A 81 -9.48 -0.94 0.00
CA CYS A 81 -8.72 -0.36 -1.11
C CYS A 81 -9.58 -0.20 -2.37
N TYR A 82 -10.41 -1.20 -2.71
CA TYR A 82 -11.25 -1.20 -3.92
C TYR A 82 -12.35 -0.14 -3.90
N ALA A 83 -12.70 0.39 -2.71
CA ALA A 83 -13.61 1.54 -2.61
C ALA A 83 -13.12 2.77 -3.39
N CYS A 84 -11.81 2.90 -3.63
CA CYS A 84 -11.23 3.94 -4.49
C CYS A 84 -10.42 3.36 -5.66
N HIS A 85 -9.77 2.23 -5.49
CA HIS A 85 -8.93 1.56 -6.49
C HIS A 85 -9.66 0.39 -7.16
N ALA A 86 -10.87 0.66 -7.66
CA ALA A 86 -11.73 -0.35 -8.27
C ALA A 86 -11.09 -1.05 -9.48
N ASP A 87 -10.17 -0.38 -10.17
CA ASP A 87 -9.42 -0.94 -11.30
C ASP A 87 -8.44 -2.06 -10.91
N LYS A 88 -8.17 -2.21 -9.61
CA LYS A 88 -7.35 -3.29 -9.05
C LYS A 88 -8.18 -4.48 -8.57
N ARG A 89 -9.50 -4.37 -8.62
CA ARG A 89 -10.41 -5.44 -8.22
C ARG A 89 -10.45 -6.49 -9.32
N GLY A 90 -10.10 -7.73 -8.96
CA GLY A 90 -10.23 -8.90 -9.83
C GLY A 90 -11.68 -9.36 -10.01
N PRO A 91 -11.89 -10.56 -10.60
CA PRO A 91 -10.85 -11.50 -11.00
C PRO A 91 -10.10 -11.04 -12.26
N PHE A 92 -8.77 -11.22 -12.26
CA PHE A 92 -7.99 -11.13 -13.49
C PHE A 92 -7.79 -12.52 -14.09
N LEU A 93 -7.63 -12.62 -15.41
CA LEU A 93 -7.28 -13.90 -16.06
C LEU A 93 -5.94 -14.44 -15.52
N TRP A 94 -4.98 -13.53 -15.31
CA TRP A 94 -3.69 -13.80 -14.71
C TRP A 94 -3.52 -12.93 -13.48
N GLU A 95 -3.83 -13.48 -12.32
CA GLU A 95 -3.64 -12.78 -11.05
C GLU A 95 -2.17 -12.81 -10.61
N HIS A 96 -1.77 -11.75 -9.91
CA HIS A 96 -0.55 -11.77 -9.11
C HIS A 96 -0.97 -12.07 -7.67
N ASN A 97 -0.85 -13.32 -7.22
CA ASN A 97 -1.47 -13.80 -5.96
C ASN A 97 -1.32 -12.84 -4.76
N PRO A 98 -0.14 -12.27 -4.45
CA PRO A 98 -0.02 -11.30 -3.35
C PRO A 98 -0.96 -10.08 -3.46
N ALA A 99 -1.28 -9.65 -4.70
CA ALA A 99 -2.15 -8.51 -4.94
C ALA A 99 -3.65 -8.84 -4.79
N SER A 100 -4.06 -10.09 -5.01
CA SER A 100 -5.44 -10.52 -4.75
C SER A 100 -5.66 -10.90 -3.28
N GLU A 101 -4.61 -11.28 -2.56
CA GLU A 101 -4.64 -11.63 -1.14
C GLU A 101 -4.67 -10.41 -0.21
N ASP A 102 -3.63 -9.58 -0.24
CA ASP A 102 -3.49 -8.44 0.68
C ASP A 102 -2.61 -7.34 0.10
N CYS A 103 -3.21 -6.17 -0.16
CA CYS A 103 -2.53 -4.98 -0.69
C CYS A 103 -1.33 -4.54 0.17
N THR A 104 -1.35 -4.81 1.47
CA THR A 104 -0.33 -4.36 2.44
C THR A 104 0.94 -5.21 2.44
N LEU A 105 0.93 -6.37 1.77
CA LEU A 105 2.13 -7.17 1.51
C LEU A 105 3.18 -6.36 0.73
N CYS A 106 2.73 -5.41 -0.08
CA CYS A 106 3.57 -4.52 -0.86
C CYS A 106 3.46 -3.05 -0.43
N HIS A 107 2.27 -2.59 0.01
CA HIS A 107 2.01 -1.16 0.25
C HIS A 107 1.94 -0.78 1.74
N ARG A 108 2.64 0.30 2.09
CA ARG A 108 2.52 1.02 3.37
C ARG A 108 1.63 2.26 3.20
N VAL A 109 0.32 2.05 3.34
CA VAL A 109 -0.72 3.02 2.95
C VAL A 109 -0.67 4.39 3.64
N HIS A 110 -0.12 4.48 4.85
CA HIS A 110 0.02 5.75 5.58
C HIS A 110 1.22 6.59 5.14
N GLY A 111 2.17 5.98 4.42
CA GLY A 111 3.31 6.68 3.85
C GLY A 111 4.59 5.85 3.83
N SER A 112 5.36 6.01 2.76
CA SER A 112 6.65 5.36 2.51
C SER A 112 7.66 6.32 1.89
N ASN A 113 8.94 5.99 2.05
CA ASN A 113 10.03 6.65 1.33
C ASN A 113 10.23 6.07 -0.07
N HIS A 114 9.54 4.97 -0.39
CA HIS A 114 9.57 4.34 -1.71
C HIS A 114 8.34 4.74 -2.52
N MET A 115 8.55 4.97 -3.82
CA MET A 115 7.51 5.36 -4.77
C MET A 115 6.31 4.40 -4.71
N ALA A 116 5.10 4.92 -4.95
CA ALA A 116 3.85 4.17 -4.90
C ALA A 116 3.60 3.48 -3.54
N LEU A 117 4.06 4.09 -2.44
CA LEU A 117 3.84 3.59 -1.09
C LEU A 117 4.45 2.21 -0.82
N LEU A 118 5.46 1.77 -1.57
CA LEU A 118 6.00 0.42 -1.40
C LEU A 118 6.71 0.25 -0.04
N ASN A 119 6.63 -0.92 0.57
CA ASN A 119 7.30 -1.23 1.83
C ASN A 119 8.84 -1.40 1.69
N LYS A 120 9.32 -1.73 0.48
CA LYS A 120 10.73 -1.86 0.11
C LYS A 120 10.98 -1.25 -1.28
N PRO A 121 12.25 -0.98 -1.66
CA PRO A 121 12.61 -0.66 -3.04
C PRO A 121 12.16 -1.76 -4.02
N GLY A 122 11.71 -1.36 -5.21
CA GLY A 122 11.10 -2.26 -6.20
C GLY A 122 11.82 -3.60 -6.43
N PRO A 123 13.14 -3.63 -6.72
CA PRO A 123 13.83 -4.90 -6.99
C PRO A 123 13.86 -5.83 -5.77
N GLN A 124 14.08 -5.25 -4.59
CA GLN A 124 14.12 -5.99 -3.32
C GLN A 124 12.72 -6.47 -2.90
N LEU A 125 11.67 -5.77 -3.34
CA LEU A 125 10.29 -6.23 -3.13
C LEU A 125 10.02 -7.49 -3.93
N CYS A 126 10.26 -7.46 -5.25
CA CYS A 126 9.99 -8.60 -6.13
C CYS A 126 10.79 -9.84 -5.72
N GLN A 127 12.06 -9.67 -5.35
CA GLN A 127 12.95 -10.79 -5.03
C GLN A 127 12.62 -11.53 -3.74
N GLN A 128 11.79 -10.97 -2.85
CA GLN A 128 11.34 -11.68 -1.66
C GLN A 128 10.61 -12.99 -2.01
N CYS A 129 9.91 -13.02 -3.14
CA CYS A 129 9.24 -14.22 -3.64
C CYS A 129 9.96 -14.77 -4.88
N HIS A 130 10.37 -13.90 -5.80
CA HIS A 130 10.91 -14.34 -7.10
C HIS A 130 12.32 -14.93 -7.04
N ALA A 131 13.09 -14.74 -5.96
CA ALA A 131 14.41 -15.38 -5.83
C ALA A 131 14.32 -16.91 -5.67
N ALA A 132 13.23 -17.43 -5.09
CA ALA A 132 12.99 -18.88 -5.01
C ALA A 132 12.49 -19.44 -6.35
N GLU A 133 11.66 -18.68 -7.06
CA GLU A 133 11.14 -19.04 -8.39
C GLU A 133 12.25 -19.19 -9.46
N SER A 134 13.37 -18.48 -9.31
CA SER A 134 14.51 -18.60 -10.23
C SER A 134 15.26 -19.92 -10.07
N ALA A 135 15.26 -20.50 -8.86
CA ALA A 135 15.90 -21.80 -8.57
C ALA A 135 15.15 -22.98 -9.20
N GLY A 136 13.86 -22.81 -9.55
CA GLY A 136 13.02 -23.82 -10.20
C GLY A 136 13.22 -23.98 -11.72
N GLY A 137 14.20 -23.29 -12.33
CA GLY A 137 14.65 -23.55 -13.70
C GLY A 137 13.83 -22.93 -14.85
N GLY A 138 12.74 -22.19 -14.57
CA GLY A 138 11.86 -21.64 -15.62
C GLY A 138 12.15 -20.21 -16.10
N ARG A 139 12.89 -19.39 -15.32
CA ARG A 139 13.02 -17.94 -15.58
C ARG A 139 14.47 -17.47 -15.41
N THR A 140 15.18 -17.34 -16.54
CA THR A 140 16.64 -17.20 -16.64
C THR A 140 17.21 -15.80 -16.37
N HIS A 141 16.38 -14.77 -16.19
CA HIS A 141 16.84 -13.38 -16.01
C HIS A 141 16.61 -12.83 -14.60
N ILE A 142 16.09 -13.64 -13.68
CA ILE A 142 15.95 -13.26 -12.28
C ILE A 142 17.31 -13.50 -11.62
N SER A 143 18.21 -12.52 -11.76
CA SER A 143 19.49 -12.51 -11.04
C SER A 143 19.28 -12.02 -9.61
N SER A 144 20.02 -12.57 -8.64
CA SER A 144 20.06 -12.01 -7.29
C SER A 144 20.46 -10.53 -7.36
N PHE A 145 19.71 -9.65 -6.68
CA PHE A 145 20.05 -8.21 -6.65
C PHE A 145 21.41 -7.98 -5.99
N LEU A 146 21.87 -8.92 -5.16
CA LEU A 146 23.16 -8.89 -4.47
C LEU A 146 24.29 -9.50 -5.31
N ASP A 147 24.01 -9.99 -6.51
CA ASP A 147 25.04 -10.48 -7.43
C ASP A 147 25.72 -9.28 -8.11
N PHE A 148 26.66 -8.63 -7.41
CA PHE A 148 27.33 -7.40 -7.84
C PHE A 148 28.38 -7.61 -8.96
N ASP A 149 28.12 -8.52 -9.90
CA ASP A 149 28.95 -8.65 -11.09
C ASP A 149 28.76 -7.46 -12.03
N ARG A 150 29.56 -6.41 -11.76
CA ARG A 150 29.61 -5.16 -12.54
C ARG A 150 30.03 -5.37 -14.00
N SER A 151 30.51 -6.57 -14.37
CA SER A 151 30.86 -6.88 -15.76
C SER A 151 29.64 -7.14 -16.65
N ASN A 152 28.45 -7.35 -16.06
CA ASN A 152 27.22 -7.60 -16.80
C ASN A 152 26.42 -6.31 -17.08
N PRO A 153 26.45 -5.76 -18.32
CA PRO A 153 25.72 -4.54 -18.66
C PRO A 153 24.19 -4.69 -18.57
N ARG A 154 23.67 -5.92 -18.48
CA ARG A 154 22.23 -6.18 -18.32
C ARG A 154 21.75 -5.97 -16.89
N GLN A 155 22.64 -5.91 -15.90
CA GLN A 155 22.29 -5.71 -14.49
C GLN A 155 21.61 -4.36 -14.24
N MET A 156 22.00 -3.33 -14.99
CA MET A 156 21.40 -1.99 -14.90
C MET A 156 19.88 -2.01 -15.12
N ARG A 157 19.36 -2.96 -15.91
CA ARG A 157 17.91 -3.08 -16.19
C ARG A 157 17.09 -3.39 -14.94
N PHE A 158 17.69 -4.01 -13.94
CA PHE A 158 17.05 -4.41 -12.69
C PHE A 158 17.18 -3.38 -11.57
N VAL A 159 18.04 -2.38 -11.73
CA VAL A 159 18.29 -1.37 -10.69
C VAL A 159 17.95 0.05 -11.15
N ALA A 160 17.90 0.30 -12.47
CA ALA A 160 17.58 1.60 -13.04
C ALA A 160 16.07 1.78 -13.29
N ALA A 161 15.63 3.05 -13.19
CA ALA A 161 14.26 3.48 -13.45
C ALA A 161 13.21 2.65 -12.69
N ARG A 162 12.22 2.05 -13.37
CA ARG A 162 11.19 1.21 -12.77
C ARG A 162 11.62 -0.25 -12.61
N ASN A 163 12.91 -0.56 -12.76
CA ASN A 163 13.49 -1.89 -12.55
C ASN A 163 12.71 -3.04 -13.25
N CYS A 164 12.19 -4.01 -12.49
CA CYS A 164 11.36 -5.11 -12.96
C CYS A 164 10.11 -4.61 -13.69
N ALA A 165 9.50 -3.53 -13.19
CA ALA A 165 8.32 -2.91 -13.76
C ALA A 165 8.60 -2.10 -15.05
N ASN A 166 9.84 -2.08 -15.56
CA ASN A 166 10.09 -1.63 -16.94
C ASN A 166 9.51 -2.63 -17.97
N CYS A 167 9.43 -3.92 -17.62
CA CYS A 167 8.89 -4.96 -18.48
C CYS A 167 7.62 -5.61 -17.89
N HIS A 168 7.56 -5.77 -16.57
CA HIS A 168 6.42 -6.33 -15.85
C HIS A 168 5.45 -5.22 -15.41
N ILE A 169 4.77 -4.60 -16.37
CA ILE A 169 3.94 -3.41 -16.11
C ILE A 169 2.58 -3.72 -15.46
N LYS A 170 2.14 -4.98 -15.46
CA LYS A 170 0.84 -5.43 -14.93
C LYS A 170 0.96 -6.15 -13.58
N VAL A 171 1.74 -5.59 -12.64
CA VAL A 171 2.03 -6.21 -11.32
C VAL A 171 0.79 -6.50 -10.43
N HIS A 172 -0.37 -5.94 -10.76
CA HIS A 172 -1.63 -6.17 -10.05
C HIS A 172 -2.52 -7.24 -10.71
N GLY A 173 -2.10 -7.79 -11.85
CA GLY A 173 -2.87 -8.75 -12.65
C GLY A 173 -3.08 -8.29 -14.10
N SER A 174 -3.33 -9.26 -14.99
CA SER A 174 -3.56 -9.04 -16.43
C SER A 174 -4.75 -9.85 -16.95
N ASN A 175 -5.52 -9.25 -17.85
CA ASN A 175 -6.57 -9.92 -18.63
C ASN A 175 -6.13 -10.28 -20.05
N HIS A 176 -4.87 -10.04 -20.41
CA HIS A 176 -4.36 -10.39 -21.73
C HIS A 176 -4.17 -11.91 -21.84
N PRO A 177 -4.52 -12.58 -22.95
CA PRO A 177 -4.34 -14.04 -23.09
C PRO A 177 -2.90 -14.50 -22.82
N SER A 178 -1.90 -13.75 -23.31
CA SER A 178 -0.48 -13.94 -22.98
C SER A 178 0.02 -13.15 -21.74
N GLY A 179 -0.85 -12.92 -20.76
CA GLY A 179 -0.59 -12.08 -19.58
C GLY A 179 0.06 -12.78 -18.40
N ALA A 180 0.35 -14.09 -18.48
CA ALA A 180 0.88 -14.89 -17.37
C ALA A 180 2.19 -14.37 -16.76
N ALA A 181 2.99 -13.63 -17.53
CA ALA A 181 4.22 -12.98 -17.05
C ALA A 181 4.01 -11.51 -16.63
N LEU A 182 2.77 -11.00 -16.62
CA LEU A 182 2.41 -9.64 -16.20
C LEU A 182 3.08 -8.53 -17.04
N GLN A 183 3.36 -8.80 -18.30
CA GLN A 183 4.02 -7.87 -19.23
C GLN A 183 3.04 -7.00 -20.03
N ARG A 184 1.78 -7.42 -20.16
CA ARG A 184 0.72 -6.75 -20.92
C ARG A 184 -0.63 -7.17 -20.39
#